data_AF-A0A3M2AMM5-F1
#
_entry.id   AF-A0A3M2AMM5-F1
#
_cell.length_a   1.000
_cell.length_b   1.000
_cell.length_c   1.000
_cell.angle_alpha   90.00
_cell.angle_beta   90.00
_cell.angle_gamma   90.00
#
_symmetry.space_group_name_H-M   'P 1'
#
loop_
_entity.id
_entity.type
_entity.pdbx_description
1 polymer ?
#
loop_
_entity_poly.entity_id
_entity_poly.type
_entity_poly.pdbx_seq_one_letter_code
_entity_poly.pdbx_strand_id
1 'polypeptide(L)'
;MNKQRVLFFVIIGTAVLFIIGGSLVMQIMQPPDLNATATAVAIRSTEVAIRVTEAALQGTVTPSSFVSGVLAGEQTMNGLRIEVIDVDWDAWPLIQATNQFNDPPLPGKRMVLVTLNVSLISGEEPVQVDTSDFRMVGSRGEIYTTFDEETRCGVIPDALDGVVTPTRSMSGTVCVQVPEDEGDLALIYDPFVGDIPSTMIPLPSQE
;
A
#
# COMPACT_ATOMS: atom_id res chain seq x y z
N MET A 1 -54.30 38.36 7.73
CA MET A 1 -52.98 38.18 7.09
C MET A 1 -53.21 37.61 5.70
N ASN A 2 -52.79 38.31 4.64
CA ASN A 2 -53.32 38.14 3.27
C ASN A 2 -52.78 36.86 2.58
N LYS A 3 -53.66 36.02 2.01
CA LYS A 3 -53.32 34.74 1.35
C LYS A 3 -52.29 34.87 0.22
N GLN A 4 -52.20 36.03 -0.42
CA GLN A 4 -51.17 36.33 -1.44
C GLN A 4 -49.74 36.42 -0.88
N ARG A 5 -49.55 36.72 0.41
CA ARG A 5 -48.21 36.80 1.02
C ARG A 5 -47.65 35.44 1.40
N VAL A 6 -48.51 34.46 1.72
CA VAL A 6 -48.08 33.10 2.10
C VAL A 6 -47.60 32.30 0.88
N LEU A 7 -48.25 32.48 -0.28
CA LEU A 7 -47.89 31.77 -1.51
C LEU A 7 -46.52 32.21 -2.08
N PHE A 8 -46.12 33.47 -1.84
CA PHE A 8 -44.84 34.01 -2.30
C PHE A 8 -43.63 33.44 -1.52
N PHE A 9 -43.79 33.16 -0.22
CA PHE A 9 -42.71 32.59 0.60
C PHE A 9 -42.50 31.09 0.38
N VAL A 10 -43.52 30.34 -0.03
CA VAL A 10 -43.40 28.89 -0.29
C VAL A 10 -42.64 28.60 -1.59
N ILE A 11 -42.80 29.43 -2.64
CA ILE A 11 -42.11 29.25 -3.93
C ILE A 11 -40.63 29.64 -3.84
N ILE A 12 -40.30 30.67 -3.05
CA ILE A 12 -38.90 31.08 -2.83
C ILE A 12 -38.19 30.08 -1.90
N GLY A 13 -38.89 29.51 -0.91
CA GLY A 13 -38.33 28.50 -0.01
C GLY A 13 -37.93 27.19 -0.69
N THR A 14 -38.67 26.73 -1.70
CA THR A 14 -38.33 25.51 -2.45
C THR A 14 -37.23 25.72 -3.49
N ALA A 15 -37.12 26.92 -4.09
CA ALA A 15 -36.04 27.23 -5.03
C ALA A 15 -34.67 27.31 -4.33
N VAL A 16 -34.60 27.77 -3.09
CA VAL A 16 -33.34 27.86 -2.33
C VAL A 16 -32.86 26.49 -1.83
N LEU A 17 -33.77 25.55 -1.55
CA LEU A 17 -33.37 24.20 -1.11
C LEU A 17 -32.73 23.37 -2.25
N PHE A 18 -33.11 23.60 -3.50
CA PHE A 18 -32.50 22.91 -4.66
C PHE A 18 -31.13 23.47 -5.06
N ILE A 19 -30.86 24.76 -4.83
CA ILE A 19 -29.55 25.36 -5.16
C ILE A 19 -28.49 24.95 -4.13
N ILE A 20 -28.85 24.77 -2.86
CA ILE A 20 -27.91 24.35 -1.81
C ILE A 20 -27.65 22.83 -1.89
N GLY A 21 -28.65 22.03 -2.27
CA GLY A 21 -28.49 20.58 -2.47
C GLY A 21 -27.66 20.22 -3.72
N GLY A 22 -27.76 20.99 -4.81
CA GLY A 22 -27.00 20.75 -6.03
C GLY A 22 -25.51 21.06 -5.92
N SER A 23 -25.14 22.12 -5.19
CA SER A 23 -23.73 22.49 -5.02
C SER A 23 -22.95 21.57 -4.10
N LEU A 24 -23.59 20.94 -3.11
CA LEU A 24 -22.88 20.05 -2.18
C LEU A 24 -22.57 18.67 -2.79
N VAL A 25 -23.41 18.19 -3.72
CA VAL A 25 -23.20 16.89 -4.39
C VAL A 25 -22.07 16.97 -5.44
N MET A 26 -21.74 18.15 -5.95
CA MET A 26 -20.70 18.31 -6.97
C MET A 26 -19.28 18.44 -6.41
N GLN A 27 -19.10 18.62 -5.09
CA GLN A 27 -17.79 18.68 -4.43
C GLN A 27 -17.18 17.31 -4.12
N ILE A 28 -17.93 16.22 -4.32
CA ILE A 28 -17.44 14.84 -4.06
C ILE A 28 -16.88 14.19 -5.34
N MET A 29 -17.02 14.82 -6.50
CA MET A 29 -16.55 14.28 -7.80
C MET A 29 -15.56 15.22 -8.52
N GLN A 30 -14.67 15.90 -7.80
CA GLN A 30 -13.49 16.48 -8.45
C GLN A 30 -12.50 15.35 -8.77
N PRO A 31 -12.11 15.15 -10.04
CA PRO A 31 -10.99 14.26 -10.35
C PRO A 31 -9.75 14.75 -9.58
N PRO A 32 -8.88 13.84 -9.11
CA PRO A 32 -7.65 14.26 -8.42
C PRO A 32 -6.92 15.27 -9.30
N ASP A 33 -6.54 16.39 -8.70
CA ASP A 33 -5.79 17.43 -9.39
C ASP A 33 -4.42 16.84 -9.76
N LEU A 34 -4.32 16.34 -11.00
CA LEU A 34 -3.11 15.74 -11.56
C LEU A 34 -1.91 16.68 -11.41
N ASN A 35 -2.16 18.00 -11.34
CA ASN A 35 -1.12 18.99 -11.12
C ASN A 35 -0.66 19.03 -9.65
N ALA A 36 -1.57 18.83 -8.68
CA ALA A 36 -1.21 18.69 -7.27
C ALA A 36 -0.47 17.37 -7.00
N THR A 37 -0.89 16.27 -7.63
CA THR A 37 -0.20 14.97 -7.52
C THR A 37 1.16 15.01 -8.23
N ALA A 38 1.26 15.59 -9.43
CA ALA A 38 2.54 15.78 -10.12
C ALA A 38 3.48 16.71 -9.35
N THR A 39 2.95 17.75 -8.73
CA THR A 39 3.72 18.65 -7.86
C THR A 39 4.17 17.95 -6.58
N ALA A 40 3.32 17.12 -5.96
CA ALA A 40 3.70 16.33 -4.79
C ALA A 40 4.76 15.26 -5.13
N VAL A 41 4.65 14.60 -6.28
CA VAL A 41 5.67 13.68 -6.81
C VAL A 41 6.98 14.43 -7.08
N ALA A 42 6.94 15.60 -7.72
CA ALA A 42 8.14 16.40 -8.00
C ALA A 42 8.81 16.94 -6.73
N ILE A 43 8.02 17.33 -5.72
CA ILE A 43 8.53 17.77 -4.41
C ILE A 43 9.17 16.59 -3.67
N ARG A 44 8.54 15.41 -3.64
CA ARG A 44 9.12 14.19 -3.05
C ARG A 44 10.40 13.76 -3.76
N SER A 45 10.43 13.86 -5.09
CA SER A 45 11.63 13.59 -5.90
C SER A 45 12.78 14.53 -5.52
N THR A 46 12.46 15.79 -5.23
CA THR A 46 13.43 16.81 -4.83
C THR A 46 13.92 16.58 -3.40
N GLU A 47 13.05 16.17 -2.48
CA GLU A 47 13.45 15.83 -1.11
C GLU A 47 14.35 14.58 -1.07
N VAL A 48 14.02 13.55 -1.84
CA VAL A 48 14.88 12.37 -2.04
C VAL A 48 16.24 12.82 -2.60
N ALA A 49 16.26 13.67 -3.63
CA ALA A 49 17.51 14.18 -4.20
C ALA A 49 18.35 15.00 -3.19
N ILE A 50 17.71 15.80 -2.32
CA ILE A 50 18.39 16.59 -1.28
C ILE A 50 19.00 15.66 -0.22
N ARG A 51 18.23 14.70 0.31
CA ARG A 51 18.73 13.74 1.31
C ARG A 51 19.83 12.83 0.74
N VAL A 52 19.73 12.46 -0.53
CA VAL A 52 20.77 11.72 -1.27
C VAL A 52 22.05 12.53 -1.42
N THR A 53 21.93 13.83 -1.69
CA THR A 53 23.10 14.72 -1.79
C THR A 53 23.80 14.83 -0.43
N GLU A 54 23.03 14.92 0.66
CA GLU A 54 23.57 14.98 2.02
C GLU A 54 24.26 13.65 2.43
N ALA A 55 23.67 12.50 2.09
CA ALA A 55 24.28 11.19 2.31
C ALA A 55 25.57 10.98 1.49
N ALA A 56 25.60 11.49 0.25
CA ALA A 56 26.80 11.47 -0.60
C ALA A 56 27.93 12.35 -0.05
N LEU A 57 27.60 13.45 0.63
CA LEU A 57 28.56 14.33 1.29
C LEU A 57 29.16 13.72 2.57
N GLN A 58 28.49 12.74 3.20
CA GLN A 58 28.95 12.08 4.43
C GLN A 58 29.86 10.86 4.19
N GLY A 59 30.01 10.42 2.94
CA GLY A 59 31.18 9.69 2.45
C GLY A 59 31.60 8.40 3.17
N THR A 60 30.84 7.30 3.00
CA THR A 60 31.35 5.93 3.27
C THR A 60 30.80 4.80 2.37
N VAL A 61 29.93 5.07 1.40
CA VAL A 61 29.51 4.08 0.38
C VAL A 61 29.44 4.80 -0.96
N THR A 62 29.89 4.17 -2.07
CA THR A 62 29.78 4.78 -3.41
C THR A 62 28.29 5.03 -3.69
N PRO A 63 27.80 6.29 -3.64
CA PRO A 63 26.36 6.57 -3.55
C PRO A 63 25.59 6.14 -4.80
N SER A 64 26.31 5.99 -5.92
CA SER A 64 25.72 5.68 -7.23
C SER A 64 25.06 4.31 -7.28
N SER A 65 25.61 3.27 -6.63
CA SER A 65 25.04 1.91 -6.72
C SER A 65 23.86 1.73 -5.78
N PHE A 66 23.95 2.26 -4.55
CA PHE A 66 22.84 2.19 -3.60
C PHE A 66 21.62 2.93 -4.13
N VAL A 67 21.81 4.17 -4.60
CA VAL A 67 20.73 5.00 -5.15
C VAL A 67 20.20 4.39 -6.44
N SER A 68 21.06 3.86 -7.32
CA SER A 68 20.60 3.15 -8.52
C SER A 68 19.76 1.92 -8.16
N GLY A 69 20.16 1.15 -7.14
CA GLY A 69 19.41 -0.02 -6.68
C GLY A 69 18.04 0.36 -6.10
N VAL A 70 17.96 1.42 -5.29
CA VAL A 70 16.67 1.90 -4.76
C VAL A 70 15.76 2.40 -5.87
N LEU A 71 16.29 3.20 -6.81
CA LEU A 71 15.52 3.73 -7.93
C LEU A 71 15.12 2.65 -8.95
N ALA A 72 15.90 1.57 -9.05
CA ALA A 72 15.59 0.41 -9.87
C ALA A 72 14.64 -0.58 -9.16
N GLY A 73 14.28 -0.35 -7.90
CA GLY A 73 13.47 -1.28 -7.09
C GLY A 73 14.20 -2.55 -6.66
N GLU A 74 15.53 -2.59 -6.77
CA GLU A 74 16.37 -3.73 -6.40
C GLU A 74 16.61 -3.84 -4.88
N GLN A 75 16.39 -2.74 -4.14
CA GLN A 75 16.49 -2.68 -2.68
C GLN A 75 15.68 -1.53 -2.08
N THR A 76 15.37 -1.66 -0.79
CA THR A 76 14.69 -0.65 0.02
C THR A 76 15.68 0.39 0.58
N MET A 77 15.16 1.50 1.11
CA MET A 77 16.00 2.54 1.73
C MET A 77 16.72 2.11 3.02
N ASN A 78 16.22 1.09 3.73
CA ASN A 78 16.92 0.43 4.83
C ASN A 78 17.80 -0.75 4.36
N GLY A 79 18.06 -0.86 3.06
CA GLY A 79 19.05 -1.78 2.50
C GLY A 79 18.60 -3.24 2.37
N LEU A 80 17.29 -3.50 2.49
CA LEU A 80 16.73 -4.82 2.25
C LEU A 80 16.58 -5.07 0.76
N ARG A 81 16.84 -6.30 0.33
CA ARG A 81 16.29 -6.87 -0.89
C ARG A 81 15.13 -7.76 -0.51
N ILE A 82 13.96 -7.50 -1.12
CA ILE A 82 12.74 -8.28 -0.94
C ILE A 82 12.40 -8.92 -2.28
N GLU A 83 12.45 -10.25 -2.34
CA GLU A 83 12.19 -11.04 -3.54
C GLU A 83 10.87 -11.78 -3.40
N VAL A 84 10.03 -11.68 -4.43
CA VAL A 84 8.82 -12.50 -4.56
C VAL A 84 9.24 -13.87 -5.08
N ILE A 85 9.04 -14.90 -4.27
CA ILE A 85 9.40 -16.28 -4.60
C ILE A 85 8.21 -16.99 -5.26
N ASP A 86 7.01 -16.77 -4.73
CA ASP A 86 5.78 -17.40 -5.20
C ASP A 86 4.56 -16.53 -4.87
N VAL A 87 3.50 -16.69 -5.66
CA VAL A 87 2.20 -16.05 -5.40
C VAL A 87 1.08 -17.07 -5.61
N ASP A 88 0.37 -17.39 -4.53
CA ASP A 88 -0.88 -18.13 -4.58
C ASP A 88 -2.05 -17.13 -4.64
N TRP A 89 -2.67 -17.03 -5.81
CA TRP A 89 -3.76 -16.09 -6.08
C TRP A 89 -5.12 -16.52 -5.55
N ASP A 90 -5.25 -17.78 -5.10
CA ASP A 90 -6.46 -18.34 -4.49
C ASP A 90 -6.08 -19.17 -3.27
N ALA A 91 -5.46 -18.51 -2.29
CA ALA A 91 -4.78 -19.17 -1.18
C ALA A 91 -5.73 -19.73 -0.10
N TRP A 92 -7.05 -19.57 -0.24
CA TRP A 92 -8.00 -20.02 0.77
C TRP A 92 -7.86 -21.50 1.14
N PRO A 93 -7.74 -22.46 0.20
CA PRO A 93 -7.57 -23.87 0.55
C PRO A 93 -6.36 -24.13 1.45
N LEU A 94 -5.24 -23.45 1.18
CA LEU A 94 -4.01 -23.56 1.97
C LEU A 94 -4.15 -22.89 3.36
N ILE A 95 -4.76 -21.71 3.41
CA ILE A 95 -4.99 -20.96 4.65
C ILE A 95 -5.98 -21.70 5.56
N GLN A 96 -7.04 -22.29 5.00
CA GLN A 96 -7.97 -23.12 5.75
C GLN A 96 -7.31 -24.38 6.32
N ALA A 97 -6.42 -25.00 5.55
CA ALA A 97 -5.66 -26.17 6.01
C ALA A 97 -4.67 -25.82 7.13
N THR A 98 -4.13 -24.60 7.12
CA THR A 98 -3.22 -24.10 8.17
C THR A 98 -3.94 -23.95 9.51
N ASN A 99 -5.15 -23.40 9.48
CA ASN A 99 -5.99 -23.29 10.67
C ASN A 99 -7.47 -23.38 10.29
N GLN A 100 -8.13 -24.47 10.68
CA GLN A 100 -9.55 -24.72 10.42
C GLN A 100 -10.51 -23.70 11.05
N PHE A 101 -10.01 -22.87 11.98
CA PHE A 101 -10.77 -21.78 12.60
C PHE A 101 -10.66 -20.45 11.84
N ASN A 102 -9.87 -20.38 10.77
CA ASN A 102 -9.90 -19.22 9.89
C ASN A 102 -11.28 -19.09 9.24
N ASP A 103 -11.73 -17.86 9.08
CA ASP A 103 -12.92 -17.55 8.29
C ASP A 103 -12.57 -17.59 6.80
N PRO A 104 -13.51 -18.01 5.92
CA PRO A 104 -13.30 -17.92 4.47
C PRO A 104 -13.13 -16.46 4.02
N PRO A 105 -12.64 -16.21 2.79
CA PRO A 105 -12.63 -14.88 2.20
C PRO A 105 -14.02 -14.25 2.28
N LEU A 106 -14.07 -12.94 2.52
CA LEU A 106 -15.33 -12.21 2.51
C LEU A 106 -16.00 -12.32 1.13
N PRO A 107 -17.35 -12.21 1.05
CA PRO A 107 -18.06 -12.33 -0.22
C PRO A 107 -17.50 -11.40 -1.31
N GLY A 108 -17.14 -11.97 -2.47
CA GLY A 108 -16.56 -11.24 -3.60
C GLY A 108 -15.07 -10.89 -3.44
N LYS A 109 -14.40 -11.46 -2.44
CA LYS A 109 -12.94 -11.34 -2.24
C LYS A 109 -12.27 -12.70 -2.37
N ARG A 110 -10.98 -12.66 -2.67
CA ARG A 110 -10.04 -13.78 -2.64
C ARG A 110 -8.87 -13.47 -1.71
N MET A 111 -8.22 -14.50 -1.19
CA MET A 111 -6.97 -14.37 -0.43
C MET A 111 -5.79 -14.56 -1.37
N VAL A 112 -4.89 -13.58 -1.41
CA VAL A 112 -3.62 -13.67 -2.13
C VAL A 112 -2.50 -13.86 -1.12
N LEU A 113 -1.78 -14.97 -1.21
CA LEU A 113 -0.64 -15.30 -0.36
C LEU A 113 0.65 -15.15 -1.17
N VAL A 114 1.56 -14.31 -0.70
CA VAL A 114 2.85 -14.06 -1.35
C VAL A 114 3.96 -14.63 -0.50
N THR A 115 4.78 -15.49 -1.08
CA THR A 115 6.00 -16.01 -0.45
C THR A 115 7.16 -15.08 -0.78
N LEU A 116 7.85 -14.62 0.25
CA LEU A 116 8.95 -13.66 0.15
C LEU A 116 10.26 -14.26 0.66
N ASN A 117 11.36 -13.80 0.06
CA ASN A 117 12.69 -13.91 0.63
C ASN A 117 13.23 -12.51 0.91
N VAL A 118 13.71 -12.28 2.13
CA VAL A 118 14.20 -10.97 2.60
C VAL A 118 15.64 -11.10 3.05
N SER A 119 16.51 -10.25 2.51
CA SER A 119 17.94 -10.21 2.83
C SER A 119 18.43 -8.78 3.01
N LEU A 120 19.38 -8.57 3.92
CA LEU A 120 20.03 -7.26 4.10
C LEU A 120 21.26 -7.21 3.19
N ILE A 121 21.20 -6.41 2.12
CA ILE A 121 22.27 -6.31 1.12
C ILE A 121 23.06 -5.00 1.21
N SER A 122 22.61 -4.06 2.04
CA SER A 122 23.30 -2.81 2.35
C SER A 122 23.01 -2.39 3.79
N GLY A 123 24.01 -1.87 4.50
CA GLY A 123 23.91 -1.54 5.92
C GLY A 123 24.35 -2.68 6.84
N GLU A 124 24.58 -2.35 8.11
CA GLU A 124 25.08 -3.30 9.13
C GLU A 124 24.07 -3.56 10.25
N GLU A 125 23.11 -2.65 10.42
CA GLU A 125 22.12 -2.74 11.49
C GLU A 125 21.07 -3.81 11.21
N PRO A 126 20.72 -4.65 12.20
CA PRO A 126 19.62 -5.59 12.07
C PRO A 126 18.29 -4.90 11.79
N VAL A 127 17.47 -5.49 10.93
CA VAL A 127 16.15 -4.97 10.55
C VAL A 127 15.08 -5.96 10.97
N GLN A 128 14.19 -5.55 11.89
CA GLN A 128 12.96 -6.29 12.17
C GLN A 128 12.02 -6.11 10.98
N VAL A 129 11.44 -7.21 10.51
CA VAL A 129 10.48 -7.24 9.42
C VAL A 129 9.38 -8.23 9.77
N ASP A 130 8.13 -7.81 9.64
CA ASP A 130 6.98 -8.68 9.85
C ASP A 130 5.86 -8.40 8.84
N THR A 131 4.80 -9.21 8.88
CA THR A 131 3.67 -9.08 7.94
C THR A 131 3.00 -7.70 7.96
N SER A 132 3.08 -6.93 9.05
CA SER A 132 2.44 -5.61 9.15
C SER A 132 3.17 -4.52 8.39
N ASP A 133 4.44 -4.74 8.03
CA ASP A 133 5.22 -3.86 7.15
C ASP A 133 4.78 -3.95 5.69
N PHE A 134 3.85 -4.86 5.36
CA PHE A 134 3.41 -5.11 3.99
C PHE A 134 1.95 -4.71 3.78
N ARG A 135 1.69 -4.15 2.61
CA ARG A 135 0.37 -3.83 2.08
C ARG A 135 0.29 -4.27 0.63
N MET A 136 -0.91 -4.29 0.06
CA MET A 136 -1.14 -4.59 -1.34
C MET A 136 -1.93 -3.45 -1.99
N VAL A 137 -1.62 -3.16 -3.25
CA VAL A 137 -2.36 -2.22 -4.10
C VAL A 137 -2.60 -2.87 -5.45
N GLY A 138 -3.70 -2.53 -6.11
CA GLY A 138 -4.00 -2.98 -7.47
C GLY A 138 -4.41 -1.84 -8.39
N SER A 139 -4.99 -2.22 -9.52
CA SER A 139 -5.54 -1.34 -10.56
C SER A 139 -6.53 -0.29 -10.03
N ARG A 140 -7.26 -0.55 -8.95
CA ARG A 140 -8.19 0.41 -8.34
C ARG A 140 -7.50 1.50 -7.51
N GLY A 141 -6.23 1.31 -7.16
CA GLY A 141 -5.47 2.23 -6.31
C GLY A 141 -5.89 2.20 -4.83
N GLU A 142 -6.70 1.22 -4.42
CA GLU A 142 -7.04 0.99 -3.02
C GLU A 142 -5.88 0.26 -2.30
N ILE A 143 -5.63 0.62 -1.05
CA ILE A 143 -4.61 -0.03 -0.21
C ILE A 143 -5.29 -1.09 0.65
N TYR A 144 -4.81 -2.32 0.54
CA TYR A 144 -5.26 -3.46 1.32
C TYR A 144 -4.16 -3.85 2.32
N THR A 145 -4.50 -4.03 3.59
CA THR A 145 -3.51 -4.28 4.66
C THR A 145 -3.57 -5.72 5.15
N THR A 146 -2.49 -6.18 5.80
CA THR A 146 -2.43 -7.53 6.37
C THR A 146 -3.17 -7.67 7.71
N PHE A 147 -3.65 -6.56 8.29
CA PHE A 147 -4.17 -6.52 9.66
C PHE A 147 -5.62 -6.01 9.80
N ASP A 148 -6.15 -5.24 8.85
CA ASP A 148 -7.54 -4.77 8.94
C ASP A 148 -8.54 -5.93 8.73
N GLU A 149 -9.67 -5.88 9.43
CA GLU A 149 -10.65 -7.00 9.42
C GLU A 149 -11.21 -7.30 8.02
N GLU A 150 -11.29 -6.29 7.17
CA GLU A 150 -11.77 -6.39 5.79
C GLU A 150 -10.73 -6.96 4.81
N THR A 151 -9.45 -7.03 5.21
CA THR A 151 -8.34 -7.35 4.31
C THR A 151 -7.40 -8.42 4.85
N ARG A 152 -7.47 -8.79 6.12
CA ARG A 152 -6.60 -9.82 6.72
C ARG A 152 -7.03 -11.24 6.36
N CYS A 153 -6.08 -12.19 6.38
CA CYS A 153 -6.34 -13.60 6.05
C CYS A 153 -6.51 -14.55 7.26
N GLY A 154 -6.41 -14.04 8.50
CA GLY A 154 -6.37 -14.89 9.70
C GLY A 154 -4.97 -15.46 9.94
N VAL A 155 -4.88 -16.72 10.38
CA VAL A 155 -3.61 -17.41 10.61
C VAL A 155 -3.10 -18.03 9.31
N ILE A 156 -1.94 -17.57 8.84
CA ILE A 156 -1.35 -17.98 7.56
C ILE A 156 -0.12 -18.89 7.77
N PRO A 157 0.21 -19.77 6.80
CA PRO A 157 1.38 -20.64 6.92
C PRO A 157 2.67 -19.83 6.81
N ASP A 158 3.66 -20.14 7.65
CA ASP A 158 5.00 -19.52 7.59
C ASP A 158 4.96 -17.99 7.55
N ALA A 159 4.06 -17.38 8.34
CA ALA A 159 3.91 -15.92 8.41
C ALA A 159 5.26 -15.24 8.62
N LEU A 160 5.53 -14.20 7.82
CA LEU A 160 6.77 -13.44 7.90
C LEU A 160 6.85 -12.69 9.24
N ASP A 161 7.81 -13.06 10.07
CA ASP A 161 8.12 -12.39 11.34
C ASP A 161 9.57 -12.72 11.74
N GLY A 162 10.43 -11.70 11.82
CA GLY A 162 11.76 -11.88 12.35
C GLY A 162 12.73 -10.74 12.09
N VAL A 163 14.00 -11.00 12.39
CA VAL A 163 15.10 -10.05 12.23
C VAL A 163 16.03 -10.53 11.13
N VAL A 164 16.27 -9.65 10.15
CA VAL A 164 17.23 -9.83 9.05
C VAL A 164 18.55 -9.17 9.43
N THR A 165 19.67 -9.86 9.19
CA THR A 165 21.02 -9.36 9.45
C THR A 165 21.92 -9.56 8.23
N PRO A 166 23.13 -8.96 8.17
CA PRO A 166 24.04 -9.14 7.03
C PRO A 166 24.43 -10.60 6.75
N THR A 167 24.29 -11.49 7.74
CA THR A 167 24.65 -12.92 7.64
C THR A 167 23.44 -13.85 7.64
N ARG A 168 22.22 -13.32 7.81
CA ARG A 168 20.99 -14.10 7.93
C ARG A 168 19.85 -13.45 7.15
N SER A 169 19.45 -14.09 6.06
CA SER A 169 18.17 -13.84 5.40
C SER A 169 17.04 -14.59 6.09
N MET A 170 15.80 -14.26 5.71
CA MET A 170 14.62 -15.00 6.11
C MET A 170 13.67 -15.18 4.94
N SER A 171 12.80 -16.18 5.03
CA SER A 171 11.69 -16.39 4.10
C SER A 171 10.42 -16.61 4.90
N GLY A 172 9.30 -16.23 4.31
CA GLY A 172 7.98 -16.36 4.92
C GLY A 172 6.90 -15.79 4.02
N THR A 173 5.66 -15.77 4.50
CA THR A 173 4.52 -15.35 3.70
C THR A 173 3.86 -14.09 4.24
N VAL A 174 3.24 -13.35 3.33
CA VAL A 174 2.32 -12.26 3.62
C VAL A 174 1.01 -12.54 2.90
N CYS A 175 -0.13 -12.18 3.50
CA CYS A 175 -1.43 -12.45 2.91
C CYS A 175 -2.38 -11.26 3.03
N VAL A 176 -3.11 -11.02 1.95
CA VAL A 176 -4.13 -9.97 1.90
C VAL A 176 -5.37 -10.49 1.15
N GLN A 177 -6.56 -10.14 1.66
CA GLN A 177 -7.83 -10.29 0.95
C GLN A 177 -8.05 -9.09 0.04
N VAL A 178 -8.36 -9.35 -1.22
CA VAL A 178 -8.64 -8.37 -2.26
C VAL A 178 -9.91 -8.74 -3.02
N PRO A 179 -10.60 -7.78 -3.68
CA PRO A 179 -11.68 -8.12 -4.61
C PRO A 179 -11.24 -9.16 -5.65
N GLU A 180 -12.12 -10.09 -6.02
CA GLU A 180 -11.81 -11.15 -7.00
C GLU A 180 -11.36 -10.58 -8.36
N ASP A 181 -11.89 -9.43 -8.75
CA ASP A 181 -11.61 -8.73 -10.00
C ASP A 181 -10.50 -7.67 -9.89
N GLU A 182 -9.83 -7.56 -8.74
CA GLU A 182 -8.66 -6.70 -8.60
C GLU A 182 -7.48 -7.29 -9.38
N GLY A 183 -6.91 -6.49 -10.28
CA GLY A 183 -5.76 -6.83 -11.12
C GLY A 183 -4.55 -5.95 -10.86
N ASP A 184 -3.46 -6.22 -11.59
CA ASP A 184 -2.21 -5.45 -11.54
C ASP A 184 -1.69 -5.25 -10.10
N LEU A 185 -1.77 -6.33 -9.31
CA LEU A 185 -1.41 -6.32 -7.91
C LEU A 185 0.09 -6.10 -7.71
N ALA A 186 0.43 -5.25 -6.75
CA ALA A 186 1.79 -5.01 -6.28
C ALA A 186 1.80 -5.02 -4.74
N LEU A 187 2.87 -5.55 -4.16
CA LEU A 187 3.15 -5.36 -2.74
C LEU A 187 3.77 -3.99 -2.50
N ILE A 188 3.50 -3.44 -1.33
CA ILE A 188 4.14 -2.25 -0.81
C ILE A 188 4.82 -2.65 0.50
N TYR A 189 6.13 -2.46 0.57
CA TYR A 189 6.86 -2.49 1.83
C TYR A 189 6.85 -1.08 2.43
N ASP A 190 6.24 -0.93 3.60
CA ASP A 190 6.00 0.32 4.32
C ASP A 190 6.28 0.10 5.81
N PRO A 191 7.57 0.12 6.22
CA PRO A 191 7.94 -0.21 7.58
C PRO A 191 7.42 0.84 8.56
N PHE A 192 6.88 0.39 9.69
CA PHE A 192 6.32 1.29 10.70
C PHE A 192 7.39 2.17 11.37
N VAL A 193 8.64 1.70 11.42
CA VAL A 193 9.73 2.34 12.17
C VAL A 193 10.57 3.25 11.28
N GLY A 194 10.59 4.53 11.63
CA GLY A 194 11.45 5.55 11.01
C GLY A 194 10.82 6.20 9.79
N ASP A 195 11.41 7.32 9.33
CA ASP A 195 10.98 8.02 8.11
C ASP A 195 11.56 7.33 6.85
N ILE A 196 11.32 6.02 6.71
CA ILE A 196 11.78 5.22 5.58
C ILE A 196 10.72 5.29 4.48
N PRO A 197 11.05 5.74 3.25
CA PRO A 197 10.11 5.72 2.15
C PRO A 197 9.67 4.29 1.81
N SER A 198 8.38 4.13 1.51
CA SER A 198 7.83 2.86 1.07
C SER A 198 8.40 2.44 -0.29
N THR A 199 8.50 1.13 -0.49
CA THR A 199 9.01 0.51 -1.72
C THR A 199 7.91 -0.33 -2.35
N MET A 200 7.63 -0.11 -3.65
CA MET A 200 6.70 -0.92 -4.41
C MET A 200 7.44 -2.14 -4.99
N ILE A 201 6.83 -3.31 -4.84
CA ILE A 201 7.36 -4.61 -5.26
C ILE A 201 6.33 -5.21 -6.21
N PRO A 202 6.56 -5.20 -7.53
CA PRO A 202 5.61 -5.75 -8.49
C PRO A 202 5.45 -7.25 -8.30
N LEU A 203 4.21 -7.74 -8.36
CA LEU A 203 3.95 -9.18 -8.41
C LEU A 203 4.00 -9.66 -9.87
N PRO A 204 4.31 -10.95 -10.11
CA PRO A 204 4.10 -11.55 -11.43
C PRO A 204 2.64 -11.41 -11.88
N SER A 205 2.38 -11.49 -13.18
CA SER A 205 1.00 -11.55 -13.67
C SER A 205 0.33 -12.87 -13.26
N GLN A 206 -0.98 -12.85 -13.09
CA GLN A 206 -1.79 -14.07 -12.98
C GLN A 206 -1.71 -14.82 -14.31
N GLU A 207 -1.20 -16.05 -14.29
CA GLU A 207 -1.19 -16.96 -15.45
C GLU A 207 -2.57 -17.60 -15.70
#